data_AF-A0A4Q6BRC5-F1
#
_entry.id   AF-A0A4Q6BRC5-F1
#
_cell.length_a   1.000
_cell.length_b   1.000
_cell.length_c   1.000
_cell.angle_alpha   90.00
_cell.angle_beta   90.00
_cell.angle_gamma   90.00
#
_symmetry.space_group_name_H-M   'P 1'
#
loop_
_entity.id
_entity.type
_entity.pdbx_description
1 polymer ?
#
loop_
_entity_poly.entity_id
_entity_poly.type
_entity_poly.pdbx_seq_one_letter_code
_entity_poly.pdbx_strand_id
1 'polypeptide(L)'
;CEEAGILPELAVTISEIAKDRFRVIIQDNGPGIVKPQMPKIFAKLLYGSKFHRLKQSRGQQGIGISAAALYGQLTTGKPVVITSKTGKGRPAYRIELRIDTKRNQPDIVSEAVVDWPDVEHGTKVELELQAAYRGGRTGVDSYLEQTVVANPHLGLTFQPPKGDAVVYPRASNELPREAQEVKPHPHGVELGMLQMMLQDAEGETIKHVLTDRFARVSSAIADQMCRSAKLDPKMRAGSVHGDALDRLHTALGAVKVLAPSASSVVPIGAELLEVGLRRRYPNAEFFVSATRPPSVYRGNPFVVEVGLAYGDPTMVPDEPADVMRFANRVPLQYQPKACAISESVYDTNWRNYGLTQPKGSLPHGSLAICVHLASVWVPFTSEAKEAVAHYEELLREMKLAVQECGRRLGSFLRAREKAQSEHKRLGIFQKYIPEVATALGALLGLDRKPIEASFQAALTNFVRIAAAEEPAEEEGLPRVPSMPPPPDDAERPISEAPKALASKAVVTKGEPSAKSAKGAKAEKPAKATEPSPKASAPKAPAPKALAAKAPKPKTTAKAPPAPKKPAKKSAPKKKGAR
;
A
#
# COMPACT_ATOMS: atom_id res chain seq x y z
N CYS A 1 5.40 11.61 7.57
CA CYS A 1 6.70 11.10 8.08
C CYS A 1 7.66 10.88 6.91
N GLU A 2 7.39 9.91 6.02
CA GLU A 2 8.31 9.56 4.91
C GLU A 2 8.69 10.74 4.00
N GLU A 3 7.72 11.55 3.54
CA GLU A 3 8.00 12.75 2.71
C GLU A 3 8.84 13.82 3.43
N ALA A 4 8.89 13.79 4.77
CA ALA A 4 9.67 14.71 5.58
C ALA A 4 10.99 14.10 6.08
N GLY A 5 11.35 12.88 5.62
CA GLY A 5 12.55 12.18 6.09
C GLY A 5 12.48 11.73 7.55
N ILE A 6 11.28 11.60 8.12
CA ILE A 6 11.07 11.20 9.52
C ILE A 6 10.72 9.71 9.58
N LEU A 7 11.44 8.95 10.40
CA LEU A 7 11.10 7.56 10.72
C LEU A 7 9.76 7.50 11.47
N PRO A 8 8.74 6.86 10.89
CA PRO A 8 7.40 6.90 11.47
C PRO A 8 7.33 6.14 12.80
N GLU A 9 6.73 6.81 13.78
CA GLU A 9 6.19 6.22 15.01
C GLU A 9 4.70 6.54 15.06
N LEU A 10 3.90 5.49 15.18
CA LEU A 10 2.44 5.58 15.26
C LEU A 10 1.97 5.02 16.60
N ALA A 11 1.06 5.72 17.25
CA ALA A 11 0.30 5.19 18.38
C ALA A 11 -1.17 5.09 17.98
N VAL A 12 -1.75 3.89 18.10
CA VAL A 12 -3.14 3.59 17.80
C VAL A 12 -3.81 3.11 19.07
N THR A 13 -4.85 3.81 19.52
CA THR A 13 -5.63 3.45 20.70
C THR A 13 -7.08 3.30 20.32
N ILE A 14 -7.67 2.17 20.66
CA ILE A 14 -9.10 1.92 20.48
C ILE A 14 -9.70 1.69 21.87
N SER A 15 -10.76 2.42 22.20
CA SER A 15 -11.45 2.31 23.49
C SER A 15 -12.95 2.12 23.28
N GLU A 16 -13.54 1.15 23.97
CA GLU A 16 -14.99 0.94 24.00
C GLU A 16 -15.60 1.97 24.97
N ILE A 17 -16.36 2.94 24.47
CA ILE A 17 -17.01 3.97 25.31
C ILE A 17 -18.36 3.45 25.81
N ALA A 18 -19.09 2.78 24.93
CA ALA A 18 -20.40 2.20 25.20
C ALA A 18 -20.59 1.02 24.25
N LYS A 19 -21.68 0.26 24.45
CA LYS A 19 -22.04 -0.85 23.57
C LYS A 19 -22.07 -0.38 22.10
N ASP A 20 -21.32 -1.08 21.26
CA ASP A 20 -21.16 -0.81 19.82
C ASP A 20 -20.58 0.58 19.47
N ARG A 21 -20.02 1.31 20.45
CA ARG A 21 -19.42 2.64 20.25
C ARG A 21 -17.97 2.66 20.69
N PHE A 22 -17.11 3.01 19.75
CA PHE A 22 -15.67 3.01 19.96
C PHE A 22 -15.09 4.40 19.70
N ARG A 23 -14.08 4.76 20.49
CA ARG A 23 -13.18 5.88 20.19
C ARG A 23 -11.90 5.33 19.62
N VAL A 24 -11.53 5.82 18.44
CA VAL A 24 -10.29 5.50 17.76
C VAL A 24 -9.41 6.73 17.80
N ILE A 25 -8.23 6.60 18.38
CA ILE A 25 -7.20 7.64 18.47
C ILE A 25 -5.99 7.16 17.68
N ILE A 26 -5.54 7.98 16.73
CA ILE A 26 -4.33 7.73 15.96
C ILE A 26 -3.43 8.94 16.13
N GLN A 27 -2.20 8.71 16.59
CA GLN A 27 -1.18 9.72 16.74
C GLN A 27 0.05 9.36 15.91
N ASP A 28 0.59 10.34 15.19
CA ASP A 28 1.84 10.24 14.44
C ASP A 28 2.91 11.19 14.97
N ASN A 29 4.16 10.89 14.65
CA ASN A 29 5.32 11.76 14.83
C ASN A 29 5.68 12.53 13.54
N GLY A 30 4.72 12.81 12.66
CA GLY A 30 4.96 13.52 11.41
C GLY A 30 5.30 15.00 11.62
N PRO A 31 5.51 15.77 10.54
CA PRO A 31 5.83 17.21 10.63
C PRO A 31 4.65 18.08 11.14
N GLY A 32 3.52 17.47 11.49
CA GLY A 32 2.27 18.16 11.76
C GLY A 32 1.61 18.76 10.51
N ILE A 33 0.38 19.21 10.68
CA ILE A 33 -0.41 19.89 9.66
C ILE A 33 -0.56 21.36 10.05
N VAL A 34 -0.32 22.25 9.10
CA VAL A 34 -0.53 23.70 9.28
C VAL A 34 -2.02 24.01 9.47
N LYS A 35 -2.33 24.90 10.42
CA LYS A 35 -3.71 25.26 10.81
C LYS A 35 -4.66 25.49 9.62
N PRO A 36 -4.33 26.29 8.58
CA PRO A 36 -5.25 26.55 7.47
C PRO A 36 -5.61 25.33 6.61
N GLN A 37 -4.79 24.27 6.66
CA GLN A 37 -4.99 23.05 5.89
C GLN A 37 -5.76 21.97 6.67
N MET A 38 -5.76 22.03 8.01
CA MET A 38 -6.44 21.03 8.84
C MET A 38 -7.92 20.85 8.44
N PRO A 39 -8.77 21.90 8.39
CA PRO A 39 -10.18 21.69 8.06
C PRO A 39 -10.39 21.11 6.66
N LYS A 40 -9.54 21.50 5.70
CA LYS A 40 -9.66 21.04 4.30
C LYS A 40 -9.28 19.56 4.15
N ILE A 41 -8.22 19.10 4.83
CA ILE A 41 -7.76 17.71 4.76
C ILE A 41 -8.78 16.76 5.36
N PHE A 42 -9.44 17.14 6.46
CA PHE A 42 -10.32 16.24 7.20
C PHE A 42 -11.80 16.36 6.78
N ALA A 43 -12.27 17.53 6.34
CA ALA A 43 -13.71 17.77 6.08
C ALA A 43 -14.07 18.25 4.66
N LYS A 44 -13.14 18.20 3.69
CA LYS A 44 -13.47 18.43 2.28
C LYS A 44 -13.25 17.16 1.47
N LEU A 45 -14.32 16.59 0.91
CA LEU A 45 -14.24 15.41 0.05
C LEU A 45 -13.47 15.76 -1.24
N LEU A 46 -12.71 14.79 -1.74
CA LEU A 46 -11.83 14.94 -2.92
C LEU A 46 -10.77 16.04 -2.76
N TYR A 47 -10.37 16.32 -1.52
CA TYR A 47 -9.28 17.24 -1.23
C TYR A 47 -8.00 16.46 -0.95
N GLY A 48 -6.97 16.69 -1.77
CA GLY A 48 -5.67 16.09 -1.53
C GLY A 48 -4.65 16.49 -2.58
N SER A 49 -3.39 16.60 -2.16
CA SER A 49 -2.24 16.86 -3.04
C SER A 49 -1.91 15.70 -4.00
N LYS A 50 -2.62 14.57 -3.88
CA LYS A 50 -2.31 13.28 -4.53
C LYS A 50 -3.13 13.00 -5.79
N PHE A 51 -4.14 13.82 -6.09
CA PHE A 51 -5.09 13.56 -7.19
C PHE A 51 -4.50 13.83 -8.58
N HIS A 52 -3.51 14.73 -8.69
CA HIS A 52 -2.96 15.17 -9.98
C HIS A 52 -1.58 14.57 -10.32
N ARG A 53 -0.98 13.82 -9.38
CA ARG A 53 0.39 13.33 -9.52
C ARG A 53 0.41 11.82 -9.72
N LEU A 54 1.03 11.37 -10.81
CA LEU A 54 1.33 9.96 -11.03
C LEU A 54 2.61 9.60 -10.25
N LYS A 55 2.47 9.44 -8.94
CA LYS A 55 3.50 8.86 -8.06
C LYS A 55 2.90 7.77 -7.17
N GLN A 56 3.68 6.74 -6.85
CA GLN A 56 3.23 5.70 -5.92
C GLN A 56 2.81 6.33 -4.58
N SER A 57 1.63 5.95 -4.10
CA SER A 57 1.14 6.36 -2.79
C SER A 57 0.16 5.34 -2.22
N ARG A 58 0.01 5.33 -0.89
CA ARG A 58 -0.95 4.47 -0.18
C ARG A 58 -2.41 4.80 -0.52
N GLY A 59 -2.73 6.07 -0.80
CA GLY A 59 -4.09 6.55 -1.05
C GLY A 59 -4.17 7.38 -2.34
N GLN A 60 -5.15 7.08 -3.20
CA GLN A 60 -5.28 7.67 -4.54
C GLN A 60 -6.17 8.92 -4.60
N GLN A 61 -7.35 8.91 -3.97
CA GLN A 61 -8.42 9.89 -4.26
C GLN A 61 -8.65 10.95 -3.17
N GLY A 62 -7.97 10.87 -2.03
CA GLY A 62 -8.16 11.83 -0.92
C GLY A 62 -9.50 11.73 -0.18
N ILE A 63 -10.20 10.59 -0.27
CA ILE A 63 -11.53 10.39 0.34
C ILE A 63 -11.44 9.75 1.73
N GLY A 64 -10.40 8.96 2.01
CA GLY A 64 -10.37 8.00 3.11
C GLY A 64 -10.69 8.60 4.49
N ILE A 65 -9.93 9.61 4.92
CA ILE A 65 -10.11 10.19 6.25
C ILE A 65 -11.42 10.99 6.37
N SER A 66 -11.84 11.70 5.33
CA SER A 66 -13.10 12.44 5.31
C SER A 66 -14.31 11.50 5.35
N ALA A 67 -14.22 10.32 4.73
CA ALA A 67 -15.27 9.30 4.84
C ALA A 67 -15.35 8.73 6.26
N ALA A 68 -14.22 8.46 6.92
CA ALA A 68 -14.20 8.03 8.32
C ALA A 68 -14.78 9.10 9.25
N ALA A 69 -14.41 10.37 9.04
CA ALA A 69 -14.96 11.51 9.77
C ALA A 69 -16.48 11.66 9.57
N LEU A 70 -16.94 11.55 8.32
CA LEU A 70 -18.36 11.60 7.99
C LEU A 70 -19.14 10.45 8.64
N TYR A 71 -18.59 9.23 8.59
CA TYR A 71 -19.23 8.07 9.22
C TYR A 71 -19.32 8.22 10.75
N GLY A 72 -18.26 8.70 11.40
CA GLY A 72 -18.28 9.02 12.82
C GLY A 72 -19.35 10.07 13.17
N GLN A 73 -19.41 11.16 12.39
CA GLN A 73 -20.42 12.20 12.55
C GLN A 73 -21.85 11.67 12.35
N LEU A 74 -22.10 10.84 11.33
CA LEU A 74 -23.44 10.30 11.05
C LEU A 74 -23.90 9.30 12.11
N THR A 75 -22.99 8.51 12.66
CA THR A 75 -23.33 7.47 13.64
C THR A 75 -23.39 7.96 15.08
N THR A 76 -22.56 8.95 15.45
CA THR A 76 -22.49 9.44 16.84
C THR A 76 -22.92 10.89 17.04
N GLY A 77 -22.99 11.68 15.95
CA GLY A 77 -23.26 13.13 16.01
C GLY A 77 -22.09 13.97 16.55
N LYS A 78 -20.97 13.33 16.93
CA LYS A 78 -19.82 14.00 17.50
C LYS A 78 -18.86 14.51 16.42
N PRO A 79 -18.22 15.67 16.65
CA PRO A 79 -17.18 16.16 15.78
C PRO A 79 -15.92 15.27 15.85
N VAL A 80 -15.12 15.31 14.80
CA VAL A 80 -13.77 14.75 14.82
C VAL A 80 -12.84 15.73 15.51
N VAL A 81 -12.01 15.25 16.42
CA VAL A 81 -11.04 16.07 17.15
C VAL A 81 -9.66 15.88 16.53
N ILE A 82 -9.03 16.96 16.10
CA ILE A 82 -7.69 16.93 15.52
C ILE A 82 -6.79 17.84 16.33
N THR A 83 -5.69 17.31 16.84
CA THR A 83 -4.62 18.09 17.49
C THR A 83 -3.36 17.99 16.63
N SER A 84 -2.78 19.12 16.24
CA SER A 84 -1.59 19.15 15.38
C SER A 84 -0.55 20.14 15.90
N LYS A 85 0.73 19.74 15.86
CA LYS A 85 1.88 20.56 16.24
C LYS A 85 2.96 20.46 15.17
N THR A 86 3.44 21.59 14.69
CA THR A 86 4.37 21.66 13.53
C THR A 86 5.84 21.68 13.89
N GLY A 87 6.18 21.75 15.18
CA GLY A 87 7.57 21.79 15.63
C GLY A 87 7.72 22.24 17.08
N LYS A 88 8.93 22.04 17.60
CA LYS A 88 9.32 22.45 18.96
C LYS A 88 9.13 23.95 19.15
N GLY A 89 8.55 24.33 20.29
CA GLY A 89 8.25 25.73 20.61
C GLY A 89 7.10 26.38 19.82
N ARG A 90 6.45 25.64 18.91
CA ARG A 90 5.23 26.12 18.23
C ARG A 90 3.97 25.70 18.98
N PRO A 91 2.91 26.52 18.95
CA PRO A 91 1.64 26.16 19.56
C PRO A 91 1.04 24.91 18.92
N ALA A 92 0.41 24.05 19.72
CA ALA A 92 -0.41 22.97 19.22
C ALA A 92 -1.85 23.45 19.05
N TYR A 93 -2.43 23.21 17.88
CA TYR A 93 -3.80 23.59 17.56
C TYR A 93 -4.71 22.37 17.70
N ARG A 94 -5.78 22.52 18.49
CA ARG A 94 -6.86 21.55 18.62
C ARG A 94 -8.11 22.08 17.94
N ILE A 95 -8.63 21.34 16.97
CA ILE A 95 -9.82 21.70 16.19
C ILE A 95 -10.86 20.58 16.32
N GLU A 96 -12.09 20.97 16.64
CA GLU A 96 -13.25 20.08 16.54
C GLU A 96 -14.00 20.38 15.24
N LEU A 97 -14.10 19.37 14.38
CA LEU A 97 -14.50 19.53 13.00
C LEU A 97 -15.72 18.68 12.68
N ARG A 98 -16.68 19.30 11.97
CA ARG A 98 -17.81 18.65 11.31
C ARG A 98 -17.74 18.88 9.81
N ILE A 99 -18.45 18.05 9.07
CA ILE A 99 -18.59 18.12 7.61
C ILE A 99 -20.01 18.61 7.31
N ASP A 100 -20.13 19.76 6.64
CA ASP A 100 -21.37 20.17 6.01
C ASP A 100 -21.53 19.39 4.70
N THR A 101 -22.40 18.37 4.73
CA THR A 101 -22.67 17.50 3.59
C THR A 101 -23.39 18.20 2.44
N LYS A 102 -24.11 19.31 2.69
CA LYS A 102 -24.83 20.04 1.63
C LYS A 102 -23.88 20.85 0.77
N ARG A 103 -22.86 21.46 1.40
CA ARG A 103 -21.88 22.34 0.72
C ARG A 103 -20.53 21.69 0.47
N ASN A 104 -20.29 20.49 1.02
CA ASN A 104 -18.98 19.84 1.04
C ASN A 104 -17.89 20.79 1.60
N GLN A 105 -18.19 21.40 2.74
CA GLN A 105 -17.32 22.37 3.39
C GLN A 105 -17.06 21.99 4.86
N PRO A 106 -15.85 22.32 5.38
CA PRO A 106 -15.56 22.18 6.79
C PRO A 106 -16.43 23.11 7.64
N ASP A 107 -17.00 22.58 8.71
CA ASP A 107 -17.68 23.31 9.77
C ASP A 107 -16.87 23.19 11.08
N ILE A 108 -16.25 24.28 11.51
CA ILE A 108 -15.38 24.31 12.69
C ILE A 108 -16.26 24.60 13.91
N VAL A 109 -16.43 23.61 14.78
CA VAL A 109 -17.25 23.72 15.99
C VAL A 109 -16.51 24.47 17.08
N SER A 110 -15.24 24.12 17.29
CA SER A 110 -14.37 24.78 18.26
C SER A 110 -12.92 24.75 17.80
N GLU A 111 -12.19 25.78 18.19
CA GLU A 111 -10.75 25.87 18.00
C GLU A 111 -10.10 26.35 19.30
N ALA A 112 -9.05 25.65 19.72
CA ALA A 112 -8.26 26.03 20.88
C ALA A 112 -6.76 25.82 20.62
N VAL A 113 -5.95 26.66 21.24
CA VAL A 113 -4.52 26.38 21.40
C VAL A 113 -4.38 25.57 22.69
N VAL A 114 -3.75 24.40 22.59
CA VAL A 114 -3.55 23.49 23.71
C VAL A 114 -2.07 23.32 23.98
N ASP A 115 -1.71 23.11 25.24
CA ASP A 115 -0.36 22.65 25.55
C ASP A 115 -0.24 21.16 25.22
N TRP A 116 0.88 20.80 24.60
CA TRP A 116 1.20 19.43 24.23
C TRP A 116 2.71 19.23 24.39
N PRO A 117 3.19 19.12 25.64
CA PRO A 117 4.60 19.20 25.96
C PRO A 117 5.38 17.96 25.51
N ASP A 118 4.78 16.77 25.61
CA ASP A 118 5.43 15.47 25.33
C ASP A 118 5.66 15.18 23.83
N VAL A 119 5.20 16.06 22.94
CA VAL A 119 5.29 15.87 21.49
C VAL A 119 5.98 17.08 20.88
N GLU A 120 7.08 16.85 20.16
CA GLU A 120 7.81 17.93 19.46
C GLU A 120 7.08 18.35 18.18
N HIS A 121 6.64 17.38 17.39
CA HIS A 121 5.83 17.55 16.18
C HIS A 121 4.97 16.31 15.95
N GLY A 122 3.80 16.47 15.33
CA GLY A 122 2.91 15.36 15.05
C GLY A 122 1.46 15.77 14.89
N THR A 123 0.64 14.81 14.50
CA THR A 123 -0.81 14.95 14.43
C THR A 123 -1.49 13.83 15.22
N LYS A 124 -2.50 14.17 16.01
CA LYS A 124 -3.40 13.24 16.70
C LYS A 124 -4.81 13.45 16.19
N VAL A 125 -5.47 12.37 15.80
CA VAL A 125 -6.84 12.35 15.31
C VAL A 125 -7.68 11.44 16.20
N GLU A 126 -8.79 11.96 16.71
CA GLU A 126 -9.73 11.22 17.56
C GLU A 126 -11.10 11.16 16.87
N LEU A 127 -11.60 9.95 16.67
CA LEU A 127 -12.89 9.68 16.03
C LEU A 127 -13.75 8.82 16.97
N GLU A 128 -15.00 9.20 17.14
CA GLU A 128 -16.02 8.33 17.75
C GLU A 128 -16.97 7.81 16.67
N LEU A 129 -17.19 6.50 16.66
CA LEU A 129 -18.00 5.84 15.65
C LEU A 129 -18.73 4.63 16.21
N GLN A 130 -19.86 4.30 15.60
CA GLN A 130 -20.55 3.04 15.85
C GLN A 130 -19.94 1.92 15.00
N ALA A 131 -19.39 0.88 15.65
CA ALA A 131 -18.75 -0.24 14.98
C ALA A 131 -18.75 -1.51 15.84
N ALA A 132 -18.29 -2.61 15.26
CA ALA A 132 -17.99 -3.85 15.96
C ALA A 132 -16.50 -4.14 15.88
N TYR A 133 -15.86 -4.35 17.03
CA TYR A 133 -14.48 -4.82 17.09
C TYR A 133 -14.45 -6.35 16.92
N ARG A 134 -13.94 -6.83 15.79
CA ARG A 134 -13.84 -8.27 15.48
C ARG A 134 -12.38 -8.67 15.41
N GLY A 135 -12.04 -9.78 16.07
CA GLY A 135 -10.73 -10.41 15.96
C GLY A 135 -10.59 -11.27 14.70
N GLY A 136 -9.45 -11.92 14.55
CA GLY A 136 -9.14 -12.85 13.46
C GLY A 136 -8.49 -12.18 12.26
N ARG A 137 -8.48 -12.90 11.12
CA ARG A 137 -7.72 -12.53 9.91
C ARG A 137 -8.13 -11.20 9.26
N THR A 138 -9.38 -10.78 9.46
CA THR A 138 -9.93 -9.51 8.96
C THR A 138 -10.08 -8.46 10.08
N GLY A 139 -9.47 -8.71 11.24
CA GLY A 139 -9.50 -7.81 12.39
C GLY A 139 -8.48 -6.68 12.27
N VAL A 140 -8.66 -5.66 13.12
CA VAL A 140 -7.76 -4.50 13.20
C VAL A 140 -6.37 -4.91 13.65
N ASP A 141 -6.27 -5.86 14.59
CA ASP A 141 -5.01 -6.41 15.10
C ASP A 141 -4.17 -6.97 13.93
N SER A 142 -4.80 -7.80 13.10
CA SER A 142 -4.14 -8.39 11.93
C SER A 142 -3.78 -7.32 10.89
N TYR A 143 -4.58 -6.26 10.74
CA TYR A 143 -4.28 -5.18 9.79
C TYR A 143 -3.02 -4.43 10.21
N LEU A 144 -2.92 -4.10 11.50
CA LEU A 144 -1.77 -3.42 12.08
C LEU A 144 -0.52 -4.29 12.02
N GLU A 145 -0.63 -5.57 12.36
CA GLU A 145 0.46 -6.53 12.25
C GLU A 145 0.96 -6.67 10.80
N GLN A 146 0.06 -6.83 9.82
CA GLN A 146 0.42 -6.87 8.40
C GLN A 146 1.04 -5.54 7.92
N THR A 147 0.53 -4.40 8.40
CA THR A 147 1.08 -3.07 8.07
C THR A 147 2.54 -2.96 8.49
N VAL A 148 2.86 -3.51 9.66
CA VAL A 148 4.22 -3.52 10.18
C VAL A 148 5.14 -4.43 9.37
N VAL A 149 4.65 -5.57 8.86
CA VAL A 149 5.42 -6.42 7.93
C VAL A 149 5.76 -5.69 6.62
N ALA A 150 4.80 -4.95 6.06
CA ALA A 150 5.00 -4.20 4.82
C ALA A 150 5.81 -2.90 4.98
N ASN A 151 6.05 -2.46 6.23
CA ASN A 151 6.76 -1.22 6.54
C ASN A 151 7.76 -1.46 7.69
N PRO A 152 8.92 -2.09 7.44
CA PRO A 152 9.90 -2.44 8.49
C PRO A 152 10.45 -1.23 9.26
N HIS A 153 10.42 -0.04 8.66
CA HIS A 153 10.82 1.24 9.26
C HIS A 153 9.78 1.86 10.20
N LEU A 154 8.60 1.25 10.33
CA LEU A 154 7.53 1.71 11.20
C LEU A 154 7.69 1.19 12.62
N GLY A 155 7.68 2.11 13.59
CA GLY A 155 7.38 1.82 14.98
C GLY A 155 5.88 1.99 15.23
N LEU A 156 5.22 1.01 15.83
CA LEU A 156 3.79 1.06 16.08
C LEU A 156 3.48 0.61 17.52
N THR A 157 2.77 1.43 18.27
CA THR A 157 2.19 1.05 19.56
C THR A 157 0.68 0.94 19.40
N PHE A 158 0.11 -0.20 19.77
CA PHE A 158 -1.31 -0.47 19.64
C PHE A 158 -1.94 -0.81 20.99
N GLN A 159 -2.91 -0.02 21.43
CA GLN A 159 -3.76 -0.31 22.58
C GLN A 159 -5.14 -0.79 22.08
N PRO A 160 -5.44 -2.10 22.18
CA PRO A 160 -6.77 -2.63 21.86
C PRO A 160 -7.80 -2.18 22.90
N PRO A 161 -9.12 -2.30 22.61
CA PRO A 161 -10.18 -1.96 23.56
C PRO A 161 -10.18 -2.87 24.80
N LYS A 162 -9.64 -4.08 24.68
CA LYS A 162 -9.47 -5.05 25.75
C LYS A 162 -8.11 -5.72 25.59
N GLY A 163 -7.35 -5.84 26.68
CA GLY A 163 -6.01 -6.42 26.71
C GLY A 163 -4.91 -5.37 26.82
N ASP A 164 -3.67 -5.86 26.84
CA ASP A 164 -2.48 -5.04 27.05
C ASP A 164 -2.04 -4.34 25.76
N ALA A 165 -1.29 -3.24 25.93
CA ALA A 165 -0.67 -2.55 24.81
C ALA A 165 0.35 -3.47 24.12
N VAL A 166 0.27 -3.55 22.79
CA VAL A 166 1.21 -4.27 21.95
C VAL A 166 2.17 -3.27 21.33
N VAL A 167 3.46 -3.45 21.57
CA VAL A 167 4.51 -2.59 21.01
C VAL A 167 5.22 -3.33 19.89
N TYR A 168 5.20 -2.72 18.72
CA TYR A 168 5.92 -3.13 17.53
C TYR A 168 7.11 -2.17 17.32
N PRO A 169 8.33 -2.50 17.81
CA PRO A 169 9.54 -1.69 17.58
C PRO A 169 9.94 -1.65 16.10
N ARG A 170 10.72 -0.67 15.65
CA ARG A 170 11.21 -0.66 14.26
C ARG A 170 12.11 -1.87 13.99
N ALA A 171 11.99 -2.45 12.79
CA ALA A 171 12.86 -3.51 12.32
C ALA A 171 13.98 -3.00 11.40
N SER A 172 13.82 -1.80 10.82
CA SER A 172 14.86 -1.08 10.08
C SER A 172 14.82 0.41 10.39
N ASN A 173 15.96 1.09 10.26
CA ASN A 173 16.06 2.55 10.32
C ASN A 173 16.26 3.17 8.93
N GLU A 174 16.20 2.35 7.87
CA GLU A 174 16.31 2.82 6.50
C GLU A 174 14.96 3.34 6.01
N LEU A 175 14.93 4.61 5.57
CA LEU A 175 13.74 5.18 4.97
C LEU A 175 13.66 4.82 3.49
N PRO A 176 12.46 4.44 3.01
CA PRO A 176 12.18 4.34 1.59
C PRO A 176 12.52 5.64 0.85
N ARG A 177 13.14 5.53 -0.32
CA ARG A 177 13.33 6.68 -1.22
C ARG A 177 11.99 7.32 -1.59
N GLU A 178 12.00 8.62 -1.85
CA GLU A 178 10.79 9.30 -2.34
C GLU A 178 10.46 8.85 -3.78
N ALA A 179 9.19 8.55 -4.02
CA ALA A 179 8.69 8.22 -5.34
C ALA A 179 8.71 9.48 -6.22
N GLN A 180 9.40 9.41 -7.37
CA GLN A 180 9.41 10.49 -8.34
C GLN A 180 8.07 10.54 -9.09
N GLU A 181 7.58 11.75 -9.32
CA GLU A 181 6.44 11.96 -10.19
C GLU A 181 6.83 11.69 -11.65
N VAL A 182 6.01 10.90 -12.34
CA VAL A 182 6.21 10.61 -13.77
C VAL A 182 5.06 11.14 -14.60
N LYS A 183 5.38 11.49 -15.85
CA LYS A 183 4.37 11.84 -16.84
C LYS A 183 3.55 10.59 -17.23
N PRO A 184 2.27 10.74 -17.61
CA PRO A 184 1.47 9.63 -18.13
C PRO A 184 2.11 8.96 -19.34
N HIS A 185 1.97 7.64 -19.43
CA HIS A 185 2.44 6.89 -20.59
C HIS A 185 1.33 6.77 -21.65
N PRO A 186 1.64 6.90 -22.95
CA PRO A 186 0.65 6.87 -24.04
C PRO A 186 -0.33 5.68 -24.01
N HIS A 187 0.16 4.48 -23.71
CA HIS A 187 -0.67 3.25 -23.69
C HIS A 187 -1.70 3.20 -22.56
N GLY A 188 -1.58 4.09 -21.57
CA GLY A 188 -2.41 4.08 -20.36
C GLY A 188 -3.44 5.20 -20.28
N VAL A 189 -3.42 6.13 -21.22
CA VAL A 189 -4.25 7.32 -21.14
C VAL A 189 -5.65 7.03 -21.65
N GLU A 190 -6.66 7.45 -20.89
CA GLU A 190 -8.07 7.39 -21.26
C GLU A 190 -8.44 8.56 -22.18
N LEU A 191 -9.43 8.35 -23.05
CA LEU A 191 -9.88 9.35 -24.02
C LEU A 191 -10.20 10.71 -23.36
N GLY A 192 -10.93 10.70 -22.25
CA GLY A 192 -11.30 11.93 -21.53
C GLY A 192 -10.10 12.66 -20.93
N MET A 193 -9.07 11.94 -20.49
CA MET A 193 -7.84 12.54 -19.98
C MET A 193 -7.03 13.17 -21.12
N LEU A 194 -6.96 12.51 -22.28
CA LEU A 194 -6.35 13.07 -23.49
C LEU A 194 -7.09 14.34 -23.93
N GLN A 195 -8.42 14.34 -23.90
CA GLN A 195 -9.23 15.51 -24.23
C GLN A 195 -8.90 16.69 -23.31
N MET A 196 -8.89 16.46 -22.00
CA MET A 196 -8.57 17.50 -21.02
C MET A 196 -7.16 18.05 -21.22
N MET A 197 -6.17 17.19 -21.49
CA MET A 197 -4.80 17.62 -21.79
C MET A 197 -4.70 18.51 -23.03
N LEU A 198 -5.47 18.20 -24.08
CA LEU A 198 -5.49 18.97 -25.32
C LEU A 198 -6.21 20.31 -25.16
N GLN A 199 -7.23 20.37 -24.29
CA GLN A 199 -7.95 21.60 -23.92
C GLN A 199 -7.11 22.50 -23.01
N ASP A 200 -6.44 21.95 -22.00
CA ASP A 200 -5.57 22.72 -21.10
C ASP A 200 -4.36 23.32 -21.83
N ALA A 201 -3.94 22.72 -22.94
CA ALA A 201 -2.85 23.18 -23.81
C ALA A 201 -3.35 24.04 -24.99
N GLU A 202 -4.38 24.86 -24.76
CA GLU A 202 -4.89 25.82 -25.74
C GLU A 202 -3.77 26.77 -26.23
N GLY A 203 -3.35 26.57 -27.48
CA GLY A 203 -2.25 27.32 -28.10
C GLY A 203 -1.00 26.50 -28.41
N GLU A 204 -0.92 25.25 -27.98
CA GLU A 204 0.16 24.34 -28.36
C GLU A 204 -0.19 23.53 -29.62
N THR A 205 0.81 22.93 -30.27
CA THR A 205 0.58 21.96 -31.36
C THR A 205 0.40 20.56 -30.80
N ILE A 206 -0.31 19.68 -31.50
CA ILE A 206 -0.48 18.27 -31.08
C ILE A 206 0.89 17.64 -30.80
N LYS A 207 1.87 17.86 -31.68
CA LYS A 207 3.22 17.33 -31.50
C LYS A 207 3.88 17.79 -30.21
N HIS A 208 3.74 19.08 -29.88
CA HIS A 208 4.32 19.63 -28.66
C HIS A 208 3.67 19.01 -27.43
N VAL A 209 2.34 18.92 -27.41
CA VAL A 209 1.59 18.28 -26.31
C VAL A 209 2.00 16.83 -26.13
N LEU A 210 2.10 16.06 -27.21
CA LEU A 210 2.53 14.66 -27.15
C LEU A 210 3.95 14.50 -26.60
N THR A 211 4.86 15.41 -26.93
CA THR A 211 6.26 15.35 -26.49
C THR A 211 6.42 15.86 -25.05
N ASP A 212 5.69 16.91 -24.67
CA ASP A 212 5.81 17.51 -23.35
C ASP A 212 4.98 16.79 -22.29
N ARG A 213 3.75 16.36 -22.58
CA ARG A 213 2.83 15.83 -21.56
C ARG A 213 2.98 14.33 -21.32
N PHE A 214 3.59 13.57 -22.24
CA PHE A 214 3.72 12.12 -22.12
C PHE A 214 5.15 11.67 -21.82
N ALA A 215 5.27 10.59 -21.04
CA ALA A 215 6.55 9.94 -20.80
C ALA A 215 7.02 9.17 -22.04
N ARG A 216 8.32 9.23 -22.31
CA ARG A 216 9.01 8.43 -23.35
C ARG A 216 8.52 8.68 -24.79
N VAL A 217 7.86 9.81 -25.05
CA VAL A 217 7.50 10.24 -26.41
C VAL A 217 8.54 11.22 -26.93
N SER A 218 9.28 10.81 -27.96
CA SER A 218 10.18 11.71 -28.69
C SER A 218 9.44 12.40 -29.83
N SER A 219 10.04 13.46 -30.38
CA SER A 219 9.53 14.17 -31.57
C SER A 219 9.21 13.22 -32.74
N ALA A 220 10.06 12.20 -32.96
CA ALA A 220 9.86 11.20 -34.01
C ALA A 220 8.67 10.27 -33.73
N ILE A 221 8.49 9.84 -32.48
CA ILE A 221 7.35 9.01 -32.05
C ILE A 221 6.06 9.82 -32.15
N ALA A 222 6.07 11.10 -31.73
CA ALA A 222 4.92 11.99 -31.86
C ALA A 222 4.51 12.16 -33.32
N ASP A 223 5.47 12.33 -34.25
CA ASP A 223 5.18 12.38 -35.69
C ASP A 223 4.56 11.07 -36.19
N GLN A 224 5.07 9.93 -35.73
CA GLN A 224 4.52 8.61 -36.07
C GLN A 224 3.08 8.44 -35.58
N MET A 225 2.78 8.87 -34.35
CA MET A 225 1.43 8.85 -33.77
C MET A 225 0.47 9.73 -34.58
N CYS A 226 0.86 10.96 -34.91
CA CYS A 226 0.08 11.87 -35.74
C CYS A 226 -0.18 11.29 -37.14
N ARG A 227 0.83 10.70 -37.78
CA ARG A 227 0.69 10.03 -39.08
C ARG A 227 -0.29 8.86 -39.02
N SER A 228 -0.19 8.02 -37.97
CA SER A 228 -1.12 6.90 -37.76
C SER A 228 -2.55 7.38 -37.53
N ALA A 229 -2.74 8.52 -36.85
CA ALA A 229 -4.04 9.14 -36.62
C ALA A 229 -4.58 9.92 -37.84
N LYS A 230 -3.76 10.14 -38.88
CA LYS A 230 -4.02 11.03 -40.02
C LYS A 230 -4.33 12.47 -39.56
N LEU A 231 -3.50 12.99 -38.66
CA LEU A 231 -3.52 14.35 -38.15
C LEU A 231 -2.23 15.09 -38.52
N ASP A 232 -2.33 16.38 -38.81
CA ASP A 232 -1.14 17.21 -39.01
C ASP A 232 -0.47 17.47 -37.64
N PRO A 233 0.82 17.13 -37.46
CA PRO A 233 1.55 17.42 -36.22
C PRO A 233 1.52 18.89 -35.79
N LYS A 234 1.34 19.82 -36.75
CA LYS A 234 1.27 21.28 -36.50
C LYS A 234 -0.13 21.79 -36.17
N MET A 235 -1.15 20.94 -36.26
CA MET A 235 -2.51 21.29 -35.87
C MET A 235 -2.54 21.70 -34.40
N ARG A 236 -3.44 22.63 -34.04
CA ARG A 236 -3.60 23.10 -32.66
C ARG A 236 -4.26 22.02 -31.80
N ALA A 237 -3.75 21.83 -30.59
CA ALA A 237 -4.26 20.82 -29.66
C ALA A 237 -5.75 21.03 -29.34
N GLY A 238 -6.14 22.27 -29.06
CA GLY A 238 -7.52 22.64 -28.75
C GLY A 238 -8.54 22.44 -29.88
N SER A 239 -8.11 22.18 -31.13
CA SER A 239 -9.04 21.88 -32.23
C SER A 239 -9.36 20.39 -32.42
N VAL A 240 -8.72 19.50 -31.65
CA VAL A 240 -8.87 18.05 -31.80
C VAL A 240 -10.05 17.55 -30.97
N HIS A 241 -11.17 17.24 -31.64
CA HIS A 241 -12.40 16.77 -31.00
C HIS A 241 -13.06 15.62 -31.79
N GLY A 242 -14.00 14.92 -31.14
CA GLY A 242 -14.79 13.84 -31.76
C GLY A 242 -13.91 12.77 -32.39
N ASP A 243 -14.23 12.39 -33.64
CA ASP A 243 -13.54 11.33 -34.38
C ASP A 243 -12.03 11.57 -34.54
N ALA A 244 -11.57 12.83 -34.53
CA ALA A 244 -10.15 13.14 -34.58
C ALA A 244 -9.44 12.72 -33.28
N LEU A 245 -10.10 12.93 -32.14
CA LEU A 245 -9.60 12.55 -30.83
C LEU A 245 -9.55 11.02 -30.68
N ASP A 246 -10.61 10.31 -31.11
CA ASP A 246 -10.66 8.84 -31.05
C ASP A 246 -9.57 8.19 -31.90
N ARG A 247 -9.30 8.74 -33.10
CA ARG A 247 -8.20 8.29 -33.96
C ARG A 247 -6.84 8.51 -33.30
N LEU A 248 -6.64 9.65 -32.65
CA LEU A 248 -5.41 9.95 -31.93
C LEU A 248 -5.21 9.02 -30.72
N HIS A 249 -6.27 8.77 -29.95
CA HIS A 249 -6.29 7.83 -28.82
C HIS A 249 -5.95 6.41 -29.25
N THR A 250 -6.56 5.93 -30.33
CA THR A 250 -6.26 4.61 -30.91
C THR A 250 -4.80 4.53 -31.37
N ALA A 251 -4.28 5.59 -31.98
CA ALA A 251 -2.88 5.65 -32.41
C ALA A 251 -1.89 5.63 -31.22
N LEU A 252 -2.22 6.28 -30.10
CA LEU A 252 -1.41 6.27 -28.87
C LEU A 252 -1.24 4.85 -28.30
N GLY A 253 -2.29 4.01 -28.37
CA GLY A 253 -2.22 2.61 -27.94
C GLY A 253 -1.52 1.68 -28.93
N ALA A 254 -1.57 1.98 -30.23
CA ALA A 254 -1.00 1.13 -31.28
C ALA A 254 0.51 1.35 -31.49
N VAL A 255 1.01 2.58 -31.34
CA VAL A 255 2.43 2.88 -31.55
C VAL A 255 3.27 2.34 -30.40
N LYS A 256 4.34 1.62 -30.73
CA LYS A 256 5.26 1.06 -29.73
C LYS A 256 6.10 2.18 -29.09
N VAL A 257 5.95 2.35 -27.79
CA VAL A 257 6.70 3.32 -26.97
C VAL A 257 7.55 2.57 -25.95
N LEU A 258 8.68 3.15 -25.56
CA LEU A 258 9.52 2.57 -24.51
C LEU A 258 8.79 2.59 -23.17
N ALA A 259 8.98 1.54 -22.38
CA ALA A 259 8.43 1.46 -21.02
C ALA A 259 8.77 2.71 -20.18
N PRO A 260 7.83 3.20 -19.35
CA PRO A 260 8.08 4.28 -18.39
C PRO A 260 9.20 3.90 -17.40
N SER A 261 9.83 4.93 -16.83
CA SER A 261 10.84 4.73 -15.79
C SER A 261 10.24 4.04 -14.57
N ALA A 262 10.98 3.08 -14.00
CA ALA A 262 10.65 2.46 -12.72
C ALA A 262 10.93 3.37 -11.51
N SER A 263 11.53 4.55 -11.72
CA SER A 263 11.85 5.48 -10.63
C SER A 263 10.62 6.00 -9.87
N SER A 264 9.41 5.91 -10.46
CA SER A 264 8.14 6.26 -9.82
C SER A 264 7.57 5.19 -8.88
N VAL A 265 8.13 3.97 -8.92
CA VAL A 265 7.74 2.85 -8.07
C VAL A 265 8.84 2.55 -7.07
N VAL A 266 8.48 2.57 -5.80
CA VAL A 266 9.33 2.30 -4.65
C VAL A 266 8.86 0.97 -4.02
N PRO A 267 9.48 -0.16 -4.40
CA PRO A 267 9.25 -1.43 -3.74
C PRO A 267 9.66 -1.40 -2.25
N ILE A 268 9.30 -2.43 -1.49
CA ILE A 268 9.81 -2.64 -0.13
C ILE A 268 11.28 -3.05 -0.20
N GLY A 269 11.63 -3.94 -1.14
CA GLY A 269 12.93 -4.59 -1.23
C GLY A 269 12.90 -5.98 -0.62
N ALA A 270 13.55 -6.94 -1.28
CA ALA A 270 13.64 -8.34 -0.87
C ALA A 270 14.13 -8.49 0.58
N GLU A 271 15.28 -7.89 0.91
CA GLU A 271 15.88 -7.94 2.24
C GLU A 271 14.96 -7.37 3.34
N LEU A 272 14.38 -6.20 3.09
CA LEU A 272 13.46 -5.55 4.03
C LEU A 272 12.16 -6.35 4.19
N LEU A 273 11.68 -7.01 3.14
CA LEU A 273 10.52 -7.88 3.21
C LEU A 273 10.80 -9.13 4.06
N GLU A 274 11.98 -9.72 3.99
CA GLU A 274 12.39 -10.81 4.88
C GLU A 274 12.49 -10.36 6.33
N VAL A 275 13.04 -9.17 6.58
CA VAL A 275 13.06 -8.58 7.93
C VAL A 275 11.64 -8.41 8.48
N GLY A 276 10.71 -7.94 7.65
CA GLY A 276 9.29 -7.85 7.99
C GLY A 276 8.66 -9.22 8.31
N LEU A 277 8.98 -10.26 7.54
CA LEU A 277 8.48 -11.62 7.77
C LEU A 277 9.07 -12.26 9.03
N ARG A 278 10.38 -12.13 9.27
CA ARG A 278 11.06 -12.61 10.49
C ARG A 278 10.45 -12.03 11.75
N ARG A 279 10.03 -10.77 11.69
CA ARG A 279 9.36 -10.12 12.81
C ARG A 279 8.03 -10.80 13.17
N ARG A 280 7.24 -11.20 12.18
CA ARG A 280 5.94 -11.86 12.37
C ARG A 280 6.10 -13.34 12.74
N TYR A 281 7.11 -14.00 12.17
CA TYR A 281 7.37 -15.42 12.33
C TYR A 281 8.82 -15.66 12.77
N PRO A 282 9.21 -15.29 14.00
CA PRO A 282 10.61 -15.31 14.43
C PRO A 282 11.23 -16.71 14.47
N ASN A 283 10.40 -17.76 14.56
CA ASN A 283 10.84 -19.14 14.71
C ASN A 283 10.70 -19.93 13.41
N ALA A 284 10.49 -19.28 12.26
CA ALA A 284 10.44 -19.97 10.99
C ALA A 284 11.83 -20.54 10.61
N GLU A 285 11.84 -21.77 10.11
CA GLU A 285 13.05 -22.48 9.70
C GLU A 285 13.68 -21.89 8.43
N PHE A 286 12.86 -21.28 7.57
CA PHE A 286 13.30 -20.80 6.25
C PHE A 286 12.56 -19.54 5.83
N PHE A 287 13.31 -18.58 5.28
CA PHE A 287 12.80 -17.36 4.67
C PHE A 287 13.36 -17.21 3.27
N VAL A 288 12.53 -16.68 2.36
CA VAL A 288 13.01 -16.31 1.04
C VAL A 288 12.17 -15.19 0.46
N SER A 289 12.83 -14.23 -0.18
CA SER A 289 12.16 -13.16 -0.90
C SER A 289 12.73 -12.96 -2.30
N ALA A 290 11.92 -12.34 -3.16
CA ALA A 290 12.31 -11.93 -4.49
C ALA A 290 11.59 -10.63 -4.87
N THR A 291 12.35 -9.67 -5.41
CA THR A 291 11.83 -8.46 -6.05
C THR A 291 12.03 -8.61 -7.56
N ARG A 292 10.93 -8.63 -8.32
CA ARG A 292 10.97 -8.77 -9.78
C ARG A 292 11.42 -7.47 -10.45
N PRO A 293 11.96 -7.55 -11.69
CA PRO A 293 12.18 -6.36 -12.49
C PRO A 293 10.86 -5.63 -12.76
N PRO A 294 10.89 -4.30 -12.92
CA PRO A 294 9.71 -3.49 -13.19
C PRO A 294 9.08 -3.89 -14.53
N SER A 295 7.75 -4.04 -14.50
CA SER A 295 6.92 -4.34 -15.66
C SER A 295 5.87 -3.24 -15.84
N VAL A 296 5.11 -3.27 -16.93
CA VAL A 296 4.15 -2.23 -17.28
C VAL A 296 2.81 -2.86 -17.60
N TYR A 297 1.73 -2.30 -17.06
CA TYR A 297 0.37 -2.67 -17.44
C TYR A 297 -0.40 -1.39 -17.77
N ARG A 298 -1.11 -1.32 -18.90
CA ARG A 298 -1.82 -0.10 -19.34
C ARG A 298 -0.99 1.18 -19.13
N GLY A 299 0.28 1.19 -19.54
CA GLY A 299 1.18 2.33 -19.36
C GLY A 299 1.62 2.67 -17.92
N ASN A 300 1.16 1.94 -16.91
CA ASN A 300 1.56 2.15 -15.51
C ASN A 300 2.69 1.18 -15.14
N PRO A 301 3.85 1.68 -14.67
CA PRO A 301 4.91 0.81 -14.17
C PRO A 301 4.47 0.16 -12.87
N PHE A 302 4.84 -1.11 -12.70
CA PHE A 302 4.60 -1.86 -11.47
C PHE A 302 5.77 -2.80 -11.17
N VAL A 303 5.93 -3.13 -9.90
CA VAL A 303 6.90 -4.10 -9.39
C VAL A 303 6.14 -5.09 -8.50
N VAL A 304 6.46 -6.37 -8.64
CA VAL A 304 5.93 -7.42 -7.78
C VAL A 304 7.04 -7.97 -6.91
N GLU A 305 6.73 -8.13 -5.62
CA GLU A 305 7.62 -8.73 -4.64
C GLU A 305 6.91 -9.87 -3.95
N VAL A 306 7.62 -10.96 -3.70
CA VAL A 306 7.09 -12.12 -2.99
C VAL A 306 8.05 -12.49 -1.88
N GLY A 307 7.51 -12.77 -0.70
CA GLY A 307 8.24 -13.30 0.44
C GLY A 307 7.55 -14.55 0.98
N LEU A 308 8.32 -15.57 1.33
CA LEU A 308 7.83 -16.80 1.96
C LEU A 308 8.51 -16.97 3.32
N ALA A 309 7.75 -17.46 4.30
CA ALA A 309 8.27 -17.96 5.57
C ALA A 309 7.73 -19.37 5.80
N TYR A 310 8.59 -20.31 6.18
CA TYR A 310 8.23 -21.72 6.34
C TYR A 310 8.71 -22.29 7.67
N GLY A 311 7.88 -23.12 8.30
CA GLY A 311 8.25 -23.93 9.46
C GLY A 311 8.08 -23.25 10.82
N ASP A 312 7.40 -22.11 10.90
CA ASP A 312 7.14 -21.48 12.20
C ASP A 312 6.12 -22.30 13.02
N PRO A 313 6.36 -22.58 14.32
CA PRO A 313 5.44 -23.36 15.15
C PRO A 313 4.04 -22.76 15.33
N THR A 314 3.89 -21.45 15.11
CA THR A 314 2.58 -20.78 15.14
C THR A 314 1.70 -21.16 13.95
N MET A 315 2.28 -21.73 12.88
CA MET A 315 1.56 -22.16 11.69
C MET A 315 1.25 -23.67 11.76
N VAL A 316 -0.02 -24.02 11.69
CA VAL A 316 -0.47 -25.42 11.74
C VAL A 316 -0.18 -26.11 10.40
N PRO A 317 0.52 -27.26 10.36
CA PRO A 317 0.90 -27.93 9.11
C PRO A 317 -0.26 -28.39 8.23
N ASP A 318 -1.41 -28.76 8.82
CA ASP A 318 -2.57 -29.25 8.07
C ASP A 318 -3.53 -28.12 7.63
N GLU A 319 -3.22 -26.87 7.97
CA GLU A 319 -3.99 -25.71 7.57
C GLU A 319 -3.51 -25.12 6.24
N PRO A 320 -4.41 -24.41 5.50
CA PRO A 320 -4.01 -23.69 4.32
C PRO A 320 -3.01 -22.57 4.67
N ALA A 321 -2.05 -22.35 3.78
CA ALA A 321 -1.01 -21.35 3.93
C ALA A 321 -1.58 -19.94 4.24
N ASP A 322 -0.87 -19.19 5.07
CA ASP A 322 -1.25 -17.81 5.41
C ASP A 322 -0.86 -16.85 4.27
N VAL A 323 -1.85 -16.40 3.49
CA VAL A 323 -1.60 -15.46 2.38
C VAL A 323 -1.81 -14.02 2.84
N MET A 324 -0.73 -13.24 2.81
CA MET A 324 -0.69 -11.81 3.06
C MET A 324 -0.60 -11.07 1.72
N ARG A 325 -1.56 -10.17 1.46
CA ARG A 325 -1.64 -9.42 0.20
C ARG A 325 -1.37 -7.96 0.47
N PHE A 326 -0.49 -7.36 -0.33
CA PHE A 326 -0.15 -5.95 -0.20
C PHE A 326 -0.28 -5.22 -1.53
N ALA A 327 -0.85 -4.02 -1.48
CA ALA A 327 -0.83 -3.07 -2.59
C ALA A 327 -0.26 -1.74 -2.08
N ASN A 328 0.83 -1.26 -2.68
CA ASN A 328 1.52 -0.04 -2.25
C ASN A 328 1.78 0.01 -0.73
N ARG A 329 2.24 -1.10 -0.16
CA ARG A 329 2.48 -1.30 1.29
C ARG A 329 1.26 -1.19 2.20
N VAL A 330 0.06 -1.32 1.63
CA VAL A 330 -1.21 -1.39 2.36
C VAL A 330 -1.70 -2.84 2.34
N PRO A 331 -2.01 -3.44 3.51
CA PRO A 331 -2.59 -4.79 3.58
C PRO A 331 -3.98 -4.85 2.96
N LEU A 332 -4.27 -5.92 2.21
CA LEU A 332 -5.57 -6.22 1.64
C LEU A 332 -6.18 -7.41 2.38
N GLN A 333 -7.16 -7.16 3.25
CA GLN A 333 -7.73 -8.21 4.11
C GLN A 333 -8.99 -8.84 3.54
N TYR A 334 -9.85 -8.07 2.86
CA TYR A 334 -11.14 -8.54 2.40
C TYR A 334 -11.12 -9.05 0.95
N GLN A 335 -12.16 -9.81 0.58
CA GLN A 335 -12.38 -10.30 -0.79
C GLN A 335 -11.19 -11.05 -1.45
N PRO A 336 -10.54 -12.03 -0.79
CA PRO A 336 -9.40 -12.74 -1.38
C PRO A 336 -9.77 -13.48 -2.68
N LYS A 337 -11.01 -13.99 -2.80
CA LYS A 337 -11.48 -14.69 -4.01
C LYS A 337 -11.58 -13.81 -5.25
N ALA A 338 -11.71 -12.49 -5.08
CA ALA A 338 -11.84 -11.54 -6.19
C ALA A 338 -10.51 -10.85 -6.53
N CYS A 339 -9.40 -11.28 -5.91
CA CYS A 339 -8.12 -10.61 -6.03
C CYS A 339 -7.14 -11.41 -6.89
N ALA A 340 -6.57 -10.73 -7.88
CA ALA A 340 -5.53 -11.28 -8.76
C ALA A 340 -4.31 -11.84 -8.00
N ILE A 341 -3.95 -11.22 -6.87
CA ILE A 341 -2.85 -11.71 -6.02
C ILE A 341 -3.17 -13.11 -5.50
N SER A 342 -4.36 -13.32 -4.95
CA SER A 342 -4.76 -14.64 -4.46
C SER A 342 -4.85 -15.65 -5.58
N GLU A 343 -5.42 -15.26 -6.74
CA GLU A 343 -5.47 -16.13 -7.93
C GLU A 343 -4.08 -16.61 -8.35
N SER A 344 -3.08 -15.72 -8.38
CA SER A 344 -1.70 -16.10 -8.72
C SER A 344 -1.11 -17.17 -7.79
N VAL A 345 -1.51 -17.17 -6.51
CA VAL A 345 -1.10 -18.17 -5.52
C VAL A 345 -1.87 -19.48 -5.69
N TYR A 346 -3.19 -19.41 -5.95
CA TYR A 346 -4.03 -20.59 -6.24
C TYR A 346 -3.58 -21.33 -7.50
N ASP A 347 -3.25 -20.57 -8.56
CA ASP A 347 -2.85 -21.08 -9.88
C ASP A 347 -1.44 -21.65 -9.93
N THR A 348 -0.65 -21.41 -8.89
CA THR A 348 0.68 -21.98 -8.76
C THR A 348 0.57 -23.42 -8.27
N ASN A 349 1.21 -24.36 -8.97
CA ASN A 349 1.23 -25.76 -8.57
C ASN A 349 2.32 -26.01 -7.51
N TRP A 350 1.93 -25.91 -6.24
CA TRP A 350 2.82 -26.04 -5.10
C TRP A 350 3.29 -27.47 -4.84
N ARG A 351 2.61 -28.48 -5.43
CA ARG A 351 3.04 -29.89 -5.35
C ARG A 351 4.42 -30.10 -5.96
N ASN A 352 4.75 -29.34 -6.99
CA ASN A 352 6.07 -29.37 -7.61
C ASN A 352 7.18 -28.89 -6.66
N TYR A 353 6.81 -28.16 -5.59
CA TYR A 353 7.72 -27.62 -4.59
C TYR A 353 7.70 -28.40 -3.26
N GLY A 354 7.07 -29.59 -3.22
CA GLY A 354 7.08 -30.45 -2.03
C GLY A 354 5.99 -30.14 -1.00
N LEU A 355 4.97 -29.35 -1.36
CA LEU A 355 3.81 -29.08 -0.50
C LEU A 355 2.57 -29.85 -0.95
N THR A 356 1.67 -30.14 -0.02
CA THR A 356 0.37 -30.70 -0.34
C THR A 356 -0.58 -29.58 -0.78
N GLN A 357 -1.42 -29.84 -1.78
CA GLN A 357 -2.38 -28.84 -2.28
C GLN A 357 -3.60 -29.55 -2.85
N PRO A 358 -4.78 -29.45 -2.23
CA PRO A 358 -6.05 -29.87 -2.85
C PRO A 358 -6.33 -29.10 -4.15
N LYS A 359 -7.18 -29.65 -5.04
CA LYS A 359 -7.46 -28.99 -6.33
C LYS A 359 -8.17 -27.65 -6.10
N GLY A 360 -7.61 -26.56 -6.63
CA GLY A 360 -8.21 -25.22 -6.56
C GLY A 360 -8.17 -24.55 -5.18
N SER A 361 -7.29 -25.01 -4.29
CA SER A 361 -7.11 -24.41 -2.96
C SER A 361 -5.69 -23.89 -2.76
N LEU A 362 -5.47 -23.21 -1.63
CA LEU A 362 -4.13 -22.88 -1.16
C LEU A 362 -3.33 -24.16 -0.86
N PRO A 363 -1.98 -24.10 -0.92
CA PRO A 363 -1.16 -25.16 -0.39
C PRO A 363 -1.41 -25.31 1.12
N HIS A 364 -1.32 -26.55 1.60
CA HIS A 364 -1.33 -26.86 3.02
C HIS A 364 0.11 -27.00 3.50
N GLY A 365 0.37 -26.53 4.71
CA GLY A 365 1.69 -26.53 5.32
C GLY A 365 1.91 -25.32 6.20
N SER A 366 2.91 -25.39 7.07
CA SER A 366 3.42 -24.26 7.87
C SER A 366 4.11 -23.24 6.97
N LEU A 367 3.34 -22.58 6.10
CA LEU A 367 3.81 -21.64 5.09
C LEU A 367 3.02 -20.33 5.19
N ALA A 368 3.73 -19.22 5.25
CA ALA A 368 3.19 -17.90 4.98
C ALA A 368 3.70 -17.39 3.63
N ILE A 369 2.80 -16.78 2.86
CA ILE A 369 3.04 -16.24 1.52
C ILE A 369 2.67 -14.76 1.53
N CYS A 370 3.67 -13.89 1.43
CA CYS A 370 3.50 -12.47 1.22
C CYS A 370 3.65 -12.14 -0.26
N VAL A 371 2.68 -11.42 -0.83
CA VAL A 371 2.78 -10.87 -2.18
C VAL A 371 2.46 -9.38 -2.15
N HIS A 372 3.40 -8.58 -2.64
CA HIS A 372 3.30 -7.13 -2.71
C HIS A 372 3.29 -6.65 -4.16
N LEU A 373 2.28 -5.85 -4.50
CA LEU A 373 2.19 -5.10 -5.74
C LEU A 373 2.48 -3.63 -5.47
N ALA A 374 3.58 -3.11 -6.00
CA ALA A 374 3.89 -1.69 -5.99
C ALA A 374 3.60 -1.11 -7.37
N SER A 375 2.78 -0.06 -7.45
CA SER A 375 2.52 0.67 -8.70
C SER A 375 2.08 2.10 -8.45
N VAL A 376 2.26 2.96 -9.44
CA VAL A 376 1.78 4.35 -9.43
C VAL A 376 0.26 4.41 -9.30
N TRP A 377 -0.42 3.52 -10.02
CA TRP A 377 -1.85 3.31 -9.93
C TRP A 377 -2.05 1.83 -9.66
N VAL A 378 -2.89 1.44 -8.71
CA VAL A 378 -3.25 0.04 -8.48
C VAL A 378 -4.67 -0.14 -8.99
N PRO A 379 -4.94 -1.15 -9.83
CA PRO A 379 -6.27 -1.35 -10.36
C PRO A 379 -7.11 -2.11 -9.34
N PHE A 380 -7.87 -1.38 -8.53
CA PHE A 380 -8.79 -2.00 -7.58
C PHE A 380 -10.11 -2.39 -8.25
N THR A 381 -10.74 -3.46 -7.78
CA THR A 381 -12.06 -3.91 -8.25
C THR A 381 -13.21 -3.02 -7.78
N SER A 382 -12.99 -2.30 -6.67
CA SER A 382 -13.94 -1.39 -6.04
C SER A 382 -13.22 -0.22 -5.37
N GLU A 383 -13.96 0.84 -5.06
CA GLU A 383 -13.48 2.03 -4.35
C GLU A 383 -13.02 1.74 -2.92
N ALA A 384 -13.45 0.59 -2.35
CA ALA A 384 -13.03 0.10 -1.05
C ALA A 384 -11.58 -0.42 -1.04
N LYS A 385 -10.99 -0.69 -2.21
CA LYS A 385 -9.58 -1.08 -2.40
C LYS A 385 -9.17 -2.40 -1.75
N GLU A 386 -10.09 -3.35 -1.67
CA GLU A 386 -9.85 -4.64 -1.00
C GLU A 386 -9.26 -5.74 -1.90
N ALA A 387 -9.39 -5.57 -3.21
CA ALA A 387 -8.92 -6.54 -4.19
C ALA A 387 -8.37 -5.87 -5.44
N VAL A 388 -7.27 -6.42 -5.95
CA VAL A 388 -6.66 -6.06 -7.22
C VAL A 388 -7.37 -6.79 -8.35
N ALA A 389 -7.69 -6.06 -9.42
CA ALA A 389 -8.35 -6.58 -10.61
C ALA A 389 -7.45 -7.48 -11.46
N HIS A 390 -8.08 -8.35 -12.25
CA HIS A 390 -7.44 -9.36 -13.07
C HIS A 390 -6.99 -8.77 -14.41
N TYR A 391 -5.72 -8.39 -14.49
CA TYR A 391 -5.04 -8.06 -15.74
C TYR A 391 -4.02 -9.16 -16.03
N GLU A 392 -3.91 -9.59 -17.30
CA GLU A 392 -3.03 -10.70 -17.68
C GLU A 392 -1.56 -10.41 -17.37
N GLU A 393 -1.11 -9.18 -17.57
CA GLU A 393 0.26 -8.74 -17.29
C GLU A 393 0.58 -8.81 -15.80
N LEU A 394 -0.37 -8.42 -14.95
CA LEU A 394 -0.23 -8.49 -13.49
C LEU A 394 -0.20 -9.96 -13.03
N LEU A 395 -1.16 -10.76 -13.47
CA LEU A 395 -1.26 -12.18 -13.10
C LEU A 395 -0.01 -12.96 -13.51
N ARG A 396 0.49 -12.71 -14.73
CA ARG A 396 1.70 -13.36 -15.24
C ARG A 396 2.90 -13.04 -14.36
N GLU A 397 3.18 -11.77 -14.09
CA GLU A 397 4.33 -11.39 -13.26
C GLU A 397 4.19 -11.84 -11.80
N MET A 398 3.00 -11.78 -11.22
CA MET A 398 2.75 -12.31 -9.87
C MET A 398 3.02 -13.82 -9.81
N LYS A 399 2.55 -14.58 -10.80
CA LYS A 399 2.79 -16.02 -10.88
C LYS A 399 4.27 -16.34 -11.02
N LEU A 400 5.01 -15.62 -11.86
CA LEU A 400 6.45 -15.80 -12.02
C LEU A 400 7.21 -15.50 -10.72
N ALA A 401 6.83 -14.44 -10.00
CA ALA A 401 7.42 -14.09 -8.71
C ALA A 401 7.19 -15.19 -7.66
N VAL A 402 5.95 -15.70 -7.57
CA VAL A 402 5.59 -16.78 -6.64
C VAL A 402 6.36 -18.07 -6.98
N GLN A 403 6.49 -18.40 -8.27
CA GLN A 403 7.25 -19.56 -8.73
C GLN A 403 8.76 -19.44 -8.45
N GLU A 404 9.32 -18.24 -8.49
CA GLU A 404 10.72 -17.99 -8.14
C GLU A 404 11.01 -18.35 -6.67
N CYS A 405 10.21 -17.83 -5.74
CA CYS A 405 10.35 -18.19 -4.33
C CYS A 405 9.97 -19.66 -4.06
N GLY A 406 8.94 -20.19 -4.76
CA GLY A 406 8.54 -21.59 -4.66
C GLY A 406 9.63 -22.57 -5.05
N ARG A 407 10.44 -22.27 -6.09
CA ARG A 407 11.60 -23.10 -6.47
C ARG A 407 12.65 -23.16 -5.36
N ARG A 408 12.96 -22.03 -4.72
CA ARG A 408 13.93 -21.95 -3.62
C ARG A 408 13.44 -22.71 -2.39
N LEU A 409 12.16 -22.56 -2.02
CA LEU A 409 11.51 -23.36 -0.98
C LEU A 409 11.57 -24.86 -1.29
N GLY A 410 11.26 -25.26 -2.53
CA GLY A 410 11.31 -26.66 -2.94
C GLY A 410 12.70 -27.28 -2.82
N SER A 411 13.76 -26.52 -3.10
CA SER A 411 15.15 -26.97 -2.86
C SER A 411 15.42 -27.21 -1.37
N PHE A 412 15.00 -26.28 -0.50
CA PHE A 412 15.13 -26.42 0.94
C PHE A 412 14.39 -27.66 1.49
N LEU A 413 13.13 -27.86 1.09
CA LEU A 413 12.33 -29.00 1.56
C LEU A 413 12.91 -30.35 1.13
N ARG A 414 13.42 -30.45 -0.11
CA ARG A 414 14.09 -31.67 -0.59
C ARG A 414 15.39 -31.93 0.15
N ALA A 415 16.18 -30.90 0.45
CA ALA A 415 17.38 -31.03 1.26
C ALA A 415 17.06 -31.54 2.68
N ARG A 416 16.00 -30.99 3.30
CA ARG A 416 15.52 -31.43 4.62
C ARG A 416 15.03 -32.87 4.61
N GLU A 417 14.21 -33.25 3.63
CA GLU A 417 13.71 -34.62 3.49
C GLU A 417 14.86 -35.61 3.27
N LYS A 418 15.85 -35.25 2.46
CA LYS A 418 17.06 -36.05 2.25
C LYS A 418 17.81 -36.25 3.57
N ALA A 419 18.07 -35.18 4.33
CA ALA A 419 18.76 -35.27 5.62
C ALA A 419 17.98 -36.16 6.62
N GLN A 420 16.65 -36.01 6.69
CA GLN A 420 15.80 -36.87 7.53
C GLN A 420 15.84 -38.34 7.09
N SER A 421 15.85 -38.61 5.78
CA SER A 421 15.94 -39.97 5.24
C SER A 421 17.28 -40.63 5.56
N GLU A 422 18.38 -39.88 5.47
CA GLU A 422 19.72 -40.33 5.82
C GLU A 422 19.83 -40.60 7.33
N HIS A 423 19.25 -39.74 8.17
CA HIS A 423 19.20 -39.95 9.62
C HIS A 423 18.36 -41.17 10.02
N LYS A 424 17.18 -41.36 9.41
CA LYS A 424 16.35 -42.57 9.62
C LYS A 424 17.11 -43.83 9.19
N ARG A 425 17.79 -43.78 8.05
CA ARG A 425 18.59 -44.89 7.53
C ARG A 425 19.76 -45.23 8.46
N LEU A 426 20.44 -44.22 9.03
CA LEU A 426 21.47 -44.40 10.04
C LEU A 426 20.92 -45.07 11.30
N GLY A 427 19.79 -44.60 11.82
CA GLY A 427 19.13 -45.20 12.97
C GLY A 427 18.69 -46.65 12.73
N ILE A 428 18.27 -46.99 11.51
CA ILE A 428 17.98 -48.37 11.11
C ILE A 428 19.27 -49.20 11.15
N PHE A 429 20.34 -48.77 10.49
CA PHE A 429 21.60 -49.52 10.48
C PHE A 429 22.16 -49.73 11.89
N GLN A 430 22.17 -48.71 12.75
CA GLN A 430 22.63 -48.84 14.14
C GLN A 430 21.85 -49.90 14.94
N LYS A 431 20.54 -50.08 14.66
CA LYS A 431 19.72 -51.11 15.30
C LYS A 431 20.03 -52.51 14.80
N TYR A 432 20.31 -52.68 13.49
CA TYR A 432 20.53 -53.99 12.88
C TYR A 432 21.98 -54.48 12.93
N ILE A 433 22.98 -53.59 13.01
CA ILE A 433 24.40 -53.97 13.09
C ILE A 433 24.68 -54.97 14.22
N PRO A 434 24.19 -54.77 15.47
CA PRO A 434 24.37 -55.72 16.56
C PRO A 434 23.84 -57.13 16.30
N GLU A 435 22.68 -57.23 15.67
CA GLU A 435 22.02 -58.51 15.34
C GLU A 435 22.79 -59.25 14.25
N VAL A 436 23.19 -58.53 13.20
CA VAL A 436 23.99 -59.08 12.09
C VAL A 436 25.36 -59.52 12.58
N ALA A 437 26.00 -58.74 13.45
CA ALA A 437 27.29 -59.11 14.02
C ALA A 437 27.21 -60.33 14.93
N THR A 438 26.10 -60.51 15.66
CA THR A 438 25.86 -61.70 16.49
C THR A 438 25.68 -62.95 15.61
N ALA A 439 24.86 -62.87 14.56
CA ALA A 439 24.66 -63.98 13.62
C ALA A 439 25.95 -64.35 12.86
N LEU A 440 26.71 -63.36 12.39
CA LEU A 440 27.98 -63.60 11.70
C LEU A 440 29.06 -64.14 12.63
N GLY A 441 29.12 -63.66 13.88
CA GLY A 441 30.02 -64.21 14.89
C GLY A 441 29.75 -65.69 15.17
N ALA A 442 28.47 -66.07 15.27
CA ALA A 442 28.07 -67.47 15.46
C ALA A 442 28.40 -68.36 14.25
N LEU A 443 28.27 -67.85 13.02
CA LEU A 443 28.57 -68.61 11.80
C LEU A 443 30.08 -68.77 11.54
N LEU A 444 30.87 -67.74 11.83
CA LEU A 444 32.30 -67.68 11.51
C LEU A 444 33.20 -68.05 12.71
N GLY A 445 32.63 -68.25 13.90
CA GLY A 445 33.38 -68.52 15.13
C GLY A 445 34.23 -67.32 15.60
N LEU A 446 33.81 -66.11 15.25
CA LEU A 446 34.53 -64.86 15.56
C LEU A 446 33.79 -64.06 16.65
N ASP A 447 34.56 -63.28 17.42
CA ASP A 447 33.99 -62.38 18.42
C ASP A 447 33.14 -61.29 17.77
N ARG A 448 32.02 -60.96 18.42
CA ARG A 448 31.04 -59.97 17.94
C ARG A 448 31.63 -58.55 17.80
N LYS A 449 32.47 -58.13 18.74
CA LYS A 449 33.02 -56.75 18.83
C LYS A 449 33.80 -56.31 17.58
N PRO A 450 34.77 -57.08 17.04
CA PRO A 450 35.49 -56.69 15.82
C PRO A 450 34.59 -56.63 14.58
N ILE A 451 33.55 -57.48 14.50
CA ILE A 451 32.58 -57.46 13.41
C ILE A 451 31.71 -56.19 13.47
N GLU A 452 31.20 -55.84 14.66
CA GLU A 452 30.46 -54.59 14.86
C GLU A 452 31.31 -53.35 14.51
N ALA A 453 32.57 -53.32 14.95
CA ALA A 453 33.49 -52.23 14.65
C ALA A 453 33.73 -52.08 13.13
N SER A 454 33.85 -53.19 12.40
CA SER A 454 33.98 -53.19 10.94
C SER A 454 32.72 -52.62 10.25
N PHE A 455 31.52 -53.03 10.69
CA PHE A 455 30.27 -52.50 10.14
C PHE A 455 30.04 -51.03 10.48
N GLN A 456 30.43 -50.59 11.68
CA GLN A 456 30.37 -49.17 12.06
C GLN A 456 31.36 -48.32 11.24
N ALA A 457 32.56 -48.83 10.98
CA ALA A 457 33.53 -48.19 10.09
C ALA A 457 33.03 -48.13 8.64
N ALA A 458 32.29 -49.15 8.16
CA ALA A 458 31.69 -49.14 6.83
C ALA A 458 30.46 -48.22 6.72
N LEU A 459 29.78 -47.92 7.84
CA LEU A 459 28.57 -47.10 7.87
C LEU A 459 28.79 -45.69 7.32
N THR A 460 29.97 -45.12 7.54
CA THR A 460 30.37 -43.79 7.02
C THR A 460 30.42 -43.72 5.50
N ASN A 461 30.59 -44.87 4.82
CA ASN A 461 30.60 -44.94 3.36
C ASN A 461 29.17 -45.00 2.77
N PHE A 462 28.19 -45.48 3.54
CA PHE A 462 26.81 -45.70 3.07
C PHE A 462 25.82 -44.63 3.55
N VAL A 463 26.15 -43.94 4.64
CA VAL A 463 25.43 -42.77 5.12
C VAL A 463 26.40 -41.60 5.12
N ARG A 464 26.14 -40.61 4.26
CA ARG A 464 26.83 -39.33 4.35
C ARG A 464 26.33 -38.65 5.61
N ILE A 465 27.14 -38.72 6.67
CA ILE A 465 26.91 -37.89 7.85
C ILE A 465 27.24 -36.48 7.39
N ALA A 466 26.21 -35.68 7.10
CA ALA A 466 26.38 -34.24 7.15
C ALA A 466 26.73 -33.93 8.61
N ALA A 467 28.03 -33.86 8.92
CA ALA A 467 28.47 -33.12 10.07
C ALA A 467 27.83 -31.73 9.94
N ALA A 468 27.33 -31.18 11.04
CA ALA A 468 26.78 -29.85 11.07
C ALA A 468 27.85 -28.85 10.59
N GLU A 469 27.89 -28.60 9.28
CA GLU A 469 28.53 -27.43 8.72
C GLU A 469 27.66 -26.26 9.19
N GLU A 470 28.26 -25.39 9.99
CA GLU A 470 27.76 -24.02 10.13
C GLU A 470 27.45 -23.47 8.74
N PRO A 471 26.39 -22.66 8.58
CA PRO A 471 26.01 -22.18 7.26
C PRO A 471 27.20 -21.51 6.60
N ALA A 472 27.71 -22.13 5.53
CA ALA A 472 28.71 -21.54 4.67
C ALA A 472 28.21 -20.16 4.26
N GLU A 473 29.00 -19.12 4.58
CA GLU A 473 28.80 -17.78 4.03
C GLU A 473 28.61 -17.91 2.52
N GLU A 474 27.46 -17.44 2.03
CA GLU A 474 27.10 -17.51 0.62
C GLU A 474 28.21 -16.86 -0.24
N GLU A 475 28.96 -17.69 -0.98
CA GLU A 475 29.71 -17.19 -2.13
C GLU A 475 28.73 -16.53 -3.10
N GLY A 476 28.96 -15.24 -3.32
CA GLY A 476 28.07 -14.33 -4.01
C GLY A 476 27.58 -14.86 -5.36
N LEU A 477 26.26 -15.08 -5.45
CA LEU A 477 25.55 -15.08 -6.71
C LEU A 477 25.72 -13.71 -7.40
N PRO A 478 25.82 -13.67 -8.74
CA PRO A 478 25.95 -12.41 -9.46
C PRO A 478 24.76 -11.52 -9.13
N ARG A 479 25.06 -10.38 -8.50
CA ARG A 479 24.10 -9.31 -8.24
C ARG A 479 23.41 -8.99 -9.57
N VAL A 480 22.14 -9.36 -9.68
CA VAL A 480 21.25 -8.75 -10.68
C VAL A 480 21.32 -7.25 -10.38
N PRO A 481 21.66 -6.38 -11.34
CA PRO A 481 21.92 -4.99 -11.02
C PRO A 481 20.70 -4.41 -10.31
N SER A 482 20.90 -4.03 -9.05
CA SER A 482 20.02 -3.09 -8.39
C SER A 482 19.89 -1.90 -9.33
N MET A 483 18.67 -1.38 -9.46
CA MET A 483 18.41 -0.20 -10.28
C MET A 483 19.51 0.83 -10.00
N PRO A 484 20.25 1.29 -11.02
CA PRO A 484 21.18 2.38 -10.81
C PRO A 484 20.40 3.56 -10.22
N PRO A 485 20.96 4.27 -9.24
CA PRO A 485 20.38 5.53 -8.82
C PRO A 485 20.18 6.39 -10.08
N PRO A 486 19.05 7.13 -10.19
CA PRO A 486 18.84 8.01 -11.33
C PRO A 486 20.04 8.95 -11.48
N PRO A 487 20.47 9.28 -12.71
CA PRO A 487 21.56 10.23 -12.93
C PRO A 487 21.25 11.54 -12.21
N ASP A 488 22.26 12.06 -11.53
CA ASP A 488 22.22 13.23 -10.67
C ASP A 488 22.18 14.51 -11.53
N ASP A 489 21.20 14.62 -12.43
CA ASP A 489 20.95 15.83 -13.22
C ASP A 489 19.88 16.68 -12.54
N ALA A 490 20.24 17.27 -11.40
CA ALA A 490 19.62 18.46 -10.86
C ALA A 490 20.58 19.10 -9.85
N GLU A 491 21.45 19.98 -10.33
CA GLU A 491 22.07 21.00 -9.49
C GLU A 491 20.96 21.67 -8.65
N ARG A 492 20.99 21.43 -7.35
CA ARG A 492 20.12 22.13 -6.41
C ARG A 492 20.64 23.57 -6.32
N PRO A 493 19.84 24.60 -6.59
CA PRO A 493 20.23 25.96 -6.24
C PRO A 493 20.37 26.03 -4.72
N ILE A 494 21.59 26.31 -4.27
CA ILE A 494 21.94 26.53 -2.88
C ILE A 494 21.22 27.80 -2.44
N SER A 495 20.14 27.69 -1.68
CA SER A 495 19.52 28.86 -1.05
C SER A 495 20.39 29.27 0.15
N GLU A 496 21.09 30.39 0.03
CA GLU A 496 21.80 31.02 1.15
C GLU A 496 20.81 31.36 2.28
N ALA A 497 21.11 30.86 3.49
CA ALA A 497 20.47 31.30 4.71
C ALA A 497 20.98 32.70 5.10
N PRO A 498 20.13 33.59 5.65
CA PRO A 498 20.54 34.94 6.02
C PRO A 498 21.51 34.90 7.22
N LYS A 499 22.68 35.51 7.04
CA LYS A 499 23.72 35.69 8.07
C LYS A 499 23.20 36.57 9.21
N ALA A 500 23.26 36.02 10.42
CA ALA A 500 23.17 36.78 11.66
C ALA A 500 24.41 37.70 11.80
N LEU A 501 24.18 39.00 11.96
CA LEU A 501 25.21 39.94 12.36
C LEU A 501 25.51 39.76 13.86
N ALA A 502 26.71 39.26 14.17
CA ALA A 502 27.33 39.44 15.48
C ALA A 502 28.25 40.66 15.43
N SER A 503 28.09 41.47 16.46
CA SER A 503 28.72 42.75 16.77
C SER A 503 30.25 42.66 16.96
N LYS A 504 30.96 43.71 16.53
CA LYS A 504 32.26 44.10 17.10
C LYS A 504 32.15 45.52 17.66
N ALA A 505 32.62 45.66 18.89
CA ALA A 505 32.67 46.88 19.66
C ALA A 505 33.71 47.86 19.11
N VAL A 506 33.37 49.15 19.10
CA VAL A 506 34.33 50.25 19.27
C VAL A 506 33.70 51.27 20.23
N VAL A 507 34.51 51.64 21.22
CA VAL A 507 34.28 52.55 22.34
C VAL A 507 34.31 54.00 21.87
N THR A 508 33.37 54.84 22.34
CA THR A 508 33.69 56.19 22.87
C THR A 508 32.52 56.82 23.64
N LYS A 509 32.87 57.23 24.87
CA LYS A 509 32.28 58.17 25.84
C LYS A 509 31.26 59.21 25.34
N GLY A 510 30.28 59.51 26.22
CA GLY A 510 29.64 60.83 26.30
C GLY A 510 28.18 60.84 26.78
N GLU A 511 27.96 60.81 28.08
CA GLU A 511 26.75 61.32 28.76
C GLU A 511 26.74 62.88 28.80
N PRO A 512 25.71 63.59 29.30
CA PRO A 512 24.29 63.27 29.57
C PRO A 512 23.31 64.44 29.18
N SER A 513 22.07 64.42 29.72
CA SER A 513 21.10 65.54 29.91
C SER A 513 19.93 65.59 28.89
N ALA A 514 18.67 65.32 29.23
CA ALA A 514 17.68 65.95 30.12
C ALA A 514 16.73 66.97 29.44
N LYS A 515 15.42 66.72 29.66
CA LYS A 515 14.28 67.64 29.82
C LYS A 515 13.77 68.53 28.67
N SER A 516 12.43 68.52 28.59
CA SER A 516 11.48 69.63 28.32
C SER A 516 11.46 70.24 26.91
N ALA A 517 10.42 70.87 26.40
CA ALA A 517 8.96 70.97 26.61
C ALA A 517 8.47 72.01 25.56
N LYS A 518 7.16 71.99 25.26
CA LYS A 518 6.31 73.10 24.72
C LYS A 518 6.23 73.36 23.19
N GLY A 519 4.96 73.58 22.79
CA GLY A 519 4.53 74.56 21.77
C GLY A 519 3.93 73.93 20.51
N ALA A 520 2.64 73.55 20.44
CA ALA A 520 1.40 74.35 20.34
C ALA A 520 1.11 74.96 18.94
N LYS A 521 0.10 74.40 18.24
CA LYS A 521 -1.10 75.02 17.59
C LYS A 521 -1.61 74.12 16.44
N ALA A 522 -2.81 73.53 16.59
CA ALA A 522 -4.11 73.95 16.01
C ALA A 522 -4.19 73.58 14.51
N GLU A 523 -5.07 72.70 14.02
CA GLU A 523 -6.54 72.75 14.07
C GLU A 523 -7.22 71.36 14.24
N LYS A 524 -8.51 71.39 14.56
CA LYS A 524 -9.43 70.33 15.00
C LYS A 524 -10.80 70.68 14.35
N PRO A 525 -11.90 69.93 14.53
CA PRO A 525 -12.26 68.58 14.04
C PRO A 525 -13.70 68.54 13.46
N ALA A 526 -14.21 67.35 13.11
CA ALA A 526 -15.52 66.82 13.53
C ALA A 526 -15.92 65.59 12.69
N LYS A 527 -16.82 64.68 13.06
CA LYS A 527 -17.13 63.95 14.30
C LYS A 527 -18.15 62.89 13.82
N ALA A 528 -18.03 61.65 14.31
CA ALA A 528 -18.95 60.55 14.03
C ALA A 528 -20.31 60.70 14.74
N THR A 529 -21.36 60.09 14.16
CA THR A 529 -22.49 59.47 14.89
C THR A 529 -23.35 58.58 13.97
N GLU A 530 -23.64 57.36 14.42
CA GLU A 530 -24.66 56.41 13.92
C GLU A 530 -26.10 56.82 14.35
N PRO A 531 -27.17 55.97 14.31
CA PRO A 531 -27.91 55.43 13.16
C PRO A 531 -29.47 55.64 13.27
N SER A 532 -30.20 55.39 12.15
CA SER A 532 -31.60 54.88 11.96
C SER A 532 -32.78 55.40 12.83
N PRO A 533 -34.03 55.60 12.31
CA PRO A 533 -34.89 54.46 11.89
C PRO A 533 -36.04 54.67 10.85
N LYS A 534 -36.50 53.52 10.31
CA LYS A 534 -37.88 53.07 9.95
C LYS A 534 -38.67 53.67 8.77
N ALA A 535 -38.95 52.77 7.80
CA ALA A 535 -40.26 52.23 7.40
C ALA A 535 -40.66 52.39 5.91
N SER A 536 -40.75 51.26 5.19
CA SER A 536 -41.94 50.83 4.42
C SER A 536 -41.65 49.55 3.63
N ALA A 537 -42.54 48.56 3.77
CA ALA A 537 -42.58 47.30 3.01
C ALA A 537 -43.30 47.49 1.66
N PRO A 538 -43.19 46.55 0.70
CA PRO A 538 -44.28 45.57 0.59
C PRO A 538 -43.91 44.14 0.12
N LYS A 539 -44.62 43.19 0.76
CA LYS A 539 -45.27 41.95 0.29
C LYS A 539 -44.61 41.03 -0.77
N ALA A 540 -44.35 39.81 -0.30
CA ALA A 540 -44.34 38.57 -1.07
C ALA A 540 -45.76 38.14 -1.56
N PRO A 541 -45.87 37.36 -2.65
CA PRO A 541 -47.06 36.57 -2.93
C PRO A 541 -46.87 35.09 -2.50
N ALA A 542 -47.87 34.58 -1.78
CA ALA A 542 -48.04 33.18 -1.42
C ALA A 542 -48.68 32.37 -2.57
N PRO A 543 -48.68 31.02 -2.50
CA PRO A 543 -48.76 30.13 -3.66
C PRO A 543 -50.20 29.84 -4.10
N LYS A 544 -50.40 29.64 -5.42
CA LYS A 544 -51.66 29.13 -5.98
C LYS A 544 -51.67 27.60 -5.95
N ALA A 545 -52.70 27.06 -5.32
CA ALA A 545 -53.12 25.67 -5.43
C ALA A 545 -53.69 25.39 -6.83
N LEU A 546 -53.27 24.28 -7.43
CA LEU A 546 -53.98 23.59 -8.52
C LEU A 546 -54.06 22.12 -8.15
N ALA A 547 -55.29 21.66 -7.98
CA ALA A 547 -55.63 20.30 -7.63
C ALA A 547 -55.59 19.36 -8.86
N ALA A 548 -55.20 18.12 -8.55
CA ALA A 548 -55.68 16.86 -9.12
C ALA A 548 -55.47 16.59 -10.63
N LYS A 549 -54.56 15.66 -10.92
CA LYS A 549 -54.87 14.42 -11.64
C LYS A 549 -53.76 13.38 -11.44
N ALA A 550 -54.12 12.31 -10.72
CA ALA A 550 -53.32 11.11 -10.56
C ALA A 550 -53.29 10.27 -11.86
N PRO A 551 -52.15 9.68 -12.24
CA PRO A 551 -52.14 8.51 -13.12
C PRO A 551 -52.00 7.23 -12.28
N LYS A 552 -52.96 6.32 -12.48
CA LYS A 552 -52.99 4.95 -11.96
C LYS A 552 -51.76 4.14 -12.41
N PRO A 553 -51.38 3.10 -11.65
CA PRO A 553 -50.22 2.27 -11.93
C PRO A 553 -50.52 1.32 -13.11
N LYS A 554 -49.65 1.32 -14.13
CA LYS A 554 -49.64 0.26 -15.15
C LYS A 554 -48.86 -0.93 -14.62
N THR A 555 -49.61 -1.99 -14.40
CA THR A 555 -49.20 -3.39 -14.29
C THR A 555 -48.46 -3.84 -15.54
N THR A 556 -47.19 -4.24 -15.39
CA THR A 556 -46.57 -5.30 -16.20
C THR A 556 -45.61 -6.07 -15.31
N ALA A 557 -46.12 -7.14 -14.71
CA ALA A 557 -45.30 -8.20 -14.14
C ALA A 557 -44.60 -8.93 -15.31
N LYS A 558 -43.27 -8.95 -15.31
CA LYS A 558 -42.49 -9.89 -16.10
C LYS A 558 -41.56 -10.63 -15.14
N ALA A 559 -42.03 -11.80 -14.71
CA ALA A 559 -41.29 -12.71 -13.86
C ALA A 559 -40.07 -13.28 -14.62
N PRO A 560 -38.96 -13.57 -13.92
CA PRO A 560 -37.79 -14.21 -14.51
C PRO A 560 -38.03 -15.71 -14.76
N PRO A 561 -37.47 -16.32 -15.82
CA PRO A 561 -37.59 -17.76 -16.01
C PRO A 561 -36.65 -18.50 -15.04
N ALA A 562 -37.25 -19.35 -14.22
CA ALA A 562 -36.56 -20.32 -13.36
C ALA A 562 -36.04 -21.54 -14.19
N PRO A 563 -35.11 -22.34 -13.63
CA PRO A 563 -34.19 -23.19 -14.39
C PRO A 563 -34.80 -24.52 -14.86
N LYS A 564 -34.39 -24.97 -16.05
CA LYS A 564 -34.71 -26.29 -16.60
C LYS A 564 -34.09 -27.39 -15.71
N LYS A 565 -34.94 -28.22 -15.11
CA LYS A 565 -34.55 -29.54 -14.54
C LYS A 565 -34.22 -30.54 -15.66
N PRO A 566 -33.34 -31.53 -15.40
CA PRO A 566 -32.82 -32.45 -16.41
C PRO A 566 -33.82 -33.58 -16.70
N ALA A 567 -33.99 -33.90 -17.98
CA ALA A 567 -34.71 -35.10 -18.41
C ALA A 567 -33.80 -36.33 -18.27
N LYS A 568 -34.27 -37.31 -17.49
CA LYS A 568 -33.82 -38.71 -17.49
C LYS A 568 -34.40 -39.45 -18.71
N LYS A 569 -33.73 -40.57 -19.05
CA LYS A 569 -33.98 -41.61 -20.07
C LYS A 569 -33.06 -41.41 -21.29
N SER A 570 -32.31 -42.39 -21.78
CA SER A 570 -32.34 -43.85 -21.61
C SER A 570 -31.05 -44.45 -22.16
N ALA A 571 -30.57 -45.52 -21.53
CA ALA A 571 -29.51 -46.39 -22.02
C ALA A 571 -29.88 -47.07 -23.35
N PRO A 572 -28.86 -47.55 -24.10
CA PRO A 572 -28.96 -48.84 -24.75
C PRO A 572 -27.88 -49.80 -24.21
N LYS A 573 -28.35 -50.99 -23.85
CA LYS A 573 -27.56 -52.18 -23.51
C LYS A 573 -27.23 -52.95 -24.79
N LYS A 574 -26.02 -53.53 -24.81
CA LYS A 574 -25.60 -54.80 -25.47
C LYS A 574 -25.52 -54.75 -27.01
N LYS A 575 -24.62 -55.43 -27.74
CA LYS A 575 -23.65 -56.55 -27.58
C LYS A 575 -22.71 -56.42 -28.81
N GLY A 576 -21.41 -56.68 -28.74
CA GLY A 576 -20.76 -57.99 -28.83
C GLY A 576 -19.35 -57.79 -29.44
N ALA A 577 -18.30 -58.38 -28.88
CA ALA A 577 -17.73 -59.67 -29.27
C ALA A 577 -16.49 -59.54 -30.18
N ARG A 578 -15.30 -59.42 -29.58
CA ARG A 578 -14.21 -60.41 -29.66
C ARG A 578 -13.13 -60.08 -28.65
#